data_AF-A0A024GJH5-F1
#
_entry.id   AF-A0A024GJH5-F1
#
_cell.length_a   1.000
_cell.length_b   1.000
_cell.length_c   1.000
_cell.angle_alpha   90.00
_cell.angle_beta   90.00
_cell.angle_gamma   90.00
#
_symmetry.space_group_name_H-M   'P 1'
#
loop_
_entity.id
_entity.type
_entity.pdbx_description
1 polymer ?
#
loop_
_entity_poly.entity_id
_entity_poly.type
_entity_poly.pdbx_seq_one_letter_code
_entity_poly.pdbx_strand_id
1 'polypeptide(L)'
;MTDASPLKIDITDQKESIWKEATSPRCNLHSANSPTCKCVMPSIQILIENNNLWKERKMKDNPEYFKEMAKSQQPRYLWIGCSDSRVPAEEITGLSPGEMFVHRNVSNLVISNDISSLAVLQFAIEKLRVKDIIICGHYGCGGVQAAMDNKQLGLLDNWLRNIRDVCRTYHSELSQIHEEKARFDRLVELNIIEQCLNVFKINMVQRCQIKYGYPRIHGLVYDMESGQLKALNVDFQGYLRSFSGIYRLHSFPTDTIPSKRWQLQANLLADLVKGHEETENTISIRYLQRAMKAESDLFDQDEISACIDHAKFQSQCTQECESAFVDISTVLSFFGPASSGRFSL
;
A
#
# COMPACT_ATOMS: atom_id res chain seq x y z
N MET A 1 -4.25 47.56 -58.24
CA MET A 1 -5.49 46.96 -57.71
C MET A 1 -5.11 45.63 -57.09
N THR A 2 -5.36 45.52 -55.77
CA THR A 2 -5.44 44.31 -54.92
C THR A 2 -4.18 43.43 -54.91
N ASP A 3 -3.15 43.71 -54.10
CA ASP A 3 -3.08 43.70 -52.62
C ASP A 3 -3.15 42.28 -52.05
N ALA A 4 -1.97 41.72 -51.77
CA ALA A 4 -1.75 40.41 -51.16
C ALA A 4 -1.28 40.63 -49.72
N SER A 5 -2.21 40.56 -48.77
CA SER A 5 -1.90 40.54 -47.34
C SER A 5 -1.75 39.11 -46.85
N PRO A 6 -0.65 38.76 -46.14
CA PRO A 6 -0.54 37.46 -45.48
C PRO A 6 -1.42 37.45 -44.22
N LEU A 7 -2.23 36.39 -44.07
CA LEU A 7 -2.95 36.06 -42.85
C LEU A 7 -1.97 35.91 -41.68
N LYS A 8 -1.85 36.95 -40.85
CA LYS A 8 -1.26 36.85 -39.52
C LYS A 8 -2.25 36.08 -38.64
N ILE A 9 -1.91 34.85 -38.30
CA ILE A 9 -2.55 34.13 -37.18
C ILE A 9 -1.91 34.71 -35.91
N ASP A 10 -2.70 35.52 -35.21
CA ASP A 10 -2.32 36.10 -33.93
C ASP A 10 -2.40 35.00 -32.85
N ILE A 11 -1.25 34.50 -32.38
CA ILE A 11 -1.15 33.42 -31.37
C ILE A 11 -1.06 34.00 -29.96
N THR A 12 -1.82 35.05 -29.67
CA THR A 12 -1.86 35.67 -28.34
C THR A 12 -3.27 36.11 -27.98
N ASP A 13 -4.23 35.18 -27.82
CA ASP A 13 -5.43 35.50 -27.01
C ASP A 13 -6.32 34.33 -26.54
N GLN A 14 -5.77 33.13 -26.27
CA GLN A 14 -6.58 31.99 -25.76
C GLN A 14 -6.11 31.39 -24.43
N LYS A 15 -5.30 32.10 -23.63
CA LYS A 15 -4.78 31.56 -22.36
C LYS A 15 -5.41 32.10 -21.07
N GLU A 16 -6.43 32.96 -21.12
CA GLU A 16 -7.01 33.55 -19.89
C GLU A 16 -8.38 33.02 -19.44
N SER A 17 -9.06 32.13 -20.18
CA SER A 17 -10.46 31.79 -19.83
C SER A 17 -10.70 30.47 -19.07
N ILE A 18 -9.69 29.64 -18.82
CA ILE A 18 -9.90 28.30 -18.24
C ILE A 18 -10.01 28.32 -16.70
N TRP A 19 -9.66 29.44 -16.04
CA TRP A 19 -9.68 29.56 -14.57
C TRP A 19 -10.93 30.23 -13.98
N LYS A 20 -11.92 30.57 -14.81
CA LYS A 20 -13.18 31.13 -14.30
C LYS A 20 -14.17 30.00 -14.06
N GLU A 21 -14.54 29.86 -12.78
CA GLU A 21 -15.69 29.09 -12.27
C GLU A 21 -15.44 27.63 -11.85
N ALA A 22 -14.52 27.44 -10.88
CA ALA A 22 -14.74 26.40 -9.87
C ALA A 22 -15.66 26.98 -8.78
N THR A 23 -16.97 26.96 -8.98
CA THR A 23 -17.94 27.36 -7.95
C THR A 23 -18.12 26.22 -6.95
N SER A 24 -18.00 26.56 -5.65
CA SER A 24 -18.25 25.60 -4.56
C SER A 24 -19.73 25.19 -4.56
N PRO A 25 -20.07 23.89 -4.44
CA PRO A 25 -21.46 23.41 -4.36
C PRO A 25 -22.24 23.94 -3.14
N ARG A 26 -21.60 24.66 -2.22
CA ARG A 26 -22.19 25.17 -0.96
C ARG A 26 -22.77 26.58 -1.04
N CYS A 27 -22.95 27.17 -2.22
CA CYS A 27 -23.61 28.48 -2.32
C CYS A 27 -25.12 28.35 -2.06
N ASN A 28 -25.51 28.27 -0.78
CA ASN A 28 -26.91 28.25 -0.32
C ASN A 28 -27.54 29.66 -0.35
N LEU A 29 -27.38 30.40 -1.44
CA LEU A 29 -28.06 31.69 -1.66
C LEU A 29 -28.80 31.63 -3.00
N HIS A 30 -29.76 30.72 -3.11
CA HIS A 30 -30.84 30.85 -4.08
C HIS A 30 -31.82 31.93 -3.61
N SER A 31 -31.40 33.19 -3.63
CA SER A 31 -32.34 34.30 -3.84
C SER A 31 -32.18 34.74 -5.29
N ALA A 32 -33.07 34.25 -6.16
CA ALA A 32 -33.22 34.81 -7.49
C ALA A 32 -33.49 36.32 -7.34
N ASN A 33 -32.71 37.14 -8.06
CA ASN A 33 -32.77 38.62 -8.14
C ASN A 33 -31.77 39.44 -7.31
N SER A 34 -30.51 38.99 -7.16
CA SER A 34 -29.40 39.93 -6.89
C SER A 34 -28.38 39.90 -8.03
N PRO A 35 -28.14 41.02 -8.75
CA PRO A 35 -27.20 41.07 -9.88
C PRO A 35 -25.73 41.04 -9.45
N THR A 36 -25.45 40.78 -8.17
CA THR A 36 -24.10 40.72 -7.60
C THR A 36 -23.91 39.48 -6.73
N CYS A 37 -24.26 38.30 -7.24
CA CYS A 37 -23.72 37.06 -6.69
C CYS A 37 -22.23 36.96 -7.06
N LYS A 38 -21.39 37.71 -6.35
CA LYS A 38 -19.95 37.50 -6.38
C LYS A 38 -19.69 36.23 -5.58
N CYS A 39 -19.56 35.09 -6.28
CA CYS A 39 -18.93 33.91 -5.71
C CYS A 39 -17.50 34.30 -5.31
N VAL A 40 -17.33 34.80 -4.09
CA VAL A 40 -16.02 35.05 -3.51
C VAL A 40 -15.42 33.67 -3.28
N MET A 41 -14.49 33.26 -4.15
CA MET A 41 -13.69 32.07 -3.90
C MET A 41 -13.08 32.20 -2.51
N PRO A 42 -13.14 31.17 -1.65
CA PRO A 42 -12.58 31.26 -0.31
C PRO A 42 -11.12 31.69 -0.41
N SER A 43 -10.79 32.86 0.13
CA SER A 43 -9.40 33.29 0.21
C SER A 43 -8.63 32.33 1.11
N ILE A 44 -7.30 32.27 0.94
CA ILE A 44 -6.43 31.49 1.84
C ILE A 44 -6.67 31.84 3.32
N GLN A 45 -7.06 33.08 3.59
CA GLN A 45 -7.42 33.57 4.92
C GLN A 45 -8.61 32.80 5.52
N ILE A 46 -9.65 32.53 4.73
CA ILE A 46 -10.81 31.73 5.18
C ILE A 46 -10.37 30.30 5.55
N LEU A 47 -9.41 29.71 4.83
CA LEU A 47 -8.90 28.38 5.17
C LEU A 47 -8.13 28.37 6.51
N ILE A 48 -7.36 29.43 6.79
CA ILE A 48 -6.66 29.61 8.07
C ILE A 48 -7.67 29.80 9.21
N GLU A 49 -8.70 30.60 9.01
CA GLU A 49 -9.78 30.79 9.99
C GLU A 49 -10.54 29.49 10.26
N ASN A 50 -10.87 28.72 9.21
CA ASN A 50 -11.48 27.41 9.34
C ASN A 50 -10.59 26.43 10.12
N ASN A 51 -9.27 26.48 9.93
CA ASN A 51 -8.33 25.68 10.71
C ASN A 51 -8.34 26.05 12.19
N ASN A 52 -8.36 27.34 12.53
CA ASN A 52 -8.46 27.80 13.92
C ASN A 52 -9.75 27.30 14.59
N LEU A 53 -10.89 27.42 13.90
CA LEU A 53 -12.17 26.90 14.40
C LEU A 53 -12.16 25.37 14.55
N TRP A 54 -11.52 24.65 13.63
CA TRP A 54 -11.33 23.20 13.74
C TRP A 54 -10.47 22.83 14.96
N LYS A 55 -9.35 23.53 15.17
CA LYS A 55 -8.44 23.34 16.31
C LYS A 55 -9.18 23.56 17.62
N GLU A 56 -9.93 24.66 17.74
CA GLU A 56 -10.69 24.98 18.96
C GLU A 56 -11.74 23.90 19.27
N ARG A 57 -12.47 23.42 18.27
CA ARG A 57 -13.42 22.30 18.44
C ARG A 57 -12.72 21.03 18.94
N LYS A 58 -11.61 20.64 18.32
CA LYS A 58 -10.85 19.44 18.75
C LYS A 58 -10.32 19.56 20.18
N MET A 59 -9.82 20.74 20.56
CA MET A 59 -9.34 21.00 21.92
C MET A 59 -10.46 21.04 22.96
N LYS A 60 -11.66 21.47 22.55
CA LYS A 60 -12.84 21.43 23.42
C LYS A 60 -13.28 19.99 23.71
N ASP A 61 -13.21 19.12 22.70
CA ASP A 61 -13.58 17.71 22.84
C ASP A 61 -12.50 16.92 23.60
N ASN A 62 -11.21 17.17 23.32
CA ASN A 62 -10.07 16.57 24.00
C ASN A 62 -8.93 17.60 24.15
N PRO A 63 -8.69 18.16 25.35
CA PRO A 63 -7.61 19.13 25.59
C PRO A 63 -6.19 18.58 25.34
N GLU A 64 -6.01 17.26 25.33
CA GLU A 64 -4.74 16.60 25.09
C GLU A 64 -4.56 16.16 23.62
N TYR A 65 -5.56 16.40 22.76
CA TYR A 65 -5.60 15.92 21.37
C TYR A 65 -4.31 16.17 20.59
N PHE A 66 -3.81 17.41 20.59
CA PHE A 66 -2.58 17.74 19.84
C PHE A 66 -1.31 17.24 20.53
N LYS A 67 -1.31 17.04 21.86
CA LYS A 67 -0.18 16.42 22.54
C LYS A 67 -0.09 14.94 22.22
N GLU A 68 -1.23 14.27 22.08
CA GLU A 68 -1.32 12.88 21.62
C GLU A 68 -0.92 12.77 20.15
N MET A 69 -1.45 13.62 19.27
CA MET A 69 -1.07 13.63 17.84
C MET A 69 0.41 13.93 17.59
N ALA A 70 1.06 14.72 18.45
CA ALA A 70 2.48 15.04 18.32
C ALA A 70 3.41 13.87 18.69
N LYS A 71 2.89 12.80 19.31
CA LYS A 71 3.67 11.59 19.58
C LYS A 71 3.98 10.86 18.27
N SER A 72 5.04 10.05 18.28
CA SER A 72 5.45 9.28 17.11
C SER A 72 4.33 8.33 16.66
N GLN A 73 4.03 8.33 15.36
CA GLN A 73 3.03 7.46 14.75
C GLN A 73 3.63 6.09 14.44
N GLN A 74 2.86 5.03 14.69
CA GLN A 74 3.15 3.66 14.23
C GLN A 74 1.94 3.14 13.47
N PRO A 75 1.70 3.63 12.23
CA PRO A 75 0.51 3.25 11.49
C PRO A 75 0.55 1.75 11.18
N ARG A 76 -0.59 1.09 11.35
CA ARG A 76 -0.74 -0.32 11.01
C ARG A 76 -1.00 -0.53 9.52
N TYR A 77 -1.61 0.47 8.89
CA TYR A 77 -2.11 0.42 7.51
C TYR A 77 -1.38 1.41 6.61
N LEU A 78 -1.06 1.00 5.39
CA LEU A 78 -0.82 1.90 4.26
C LEU A 78 -2.08 1.92 3.39
N TRP A 79 -2.60 3.10 3.09
CA TRP A 79 -3.72 3.32 2.20
C TRP A 79 -3.28 4.03 0.92
N ILE A 80 -3.49 3.38 -0.23
CA ILE A 80 -3.28 3.96 -1.55
C ILE A 80 -4.67 4.20 -2.16
N GLY A 81 -5.07 5.46 -2.22
CA GLY A 81 -6.40 5.89 -2.66
C GLY A 81 -6.39 6.81 -3.87
N CYS A 82 -7.58 7.08 -4.41
CA CYS A 82 -7.74 8.02 -5.52
C CYS A 82 -7.72 9.47 -5.01
N SER A 83 -7.11 10.40 -5.73
CA SER A 83 -7.16 11.85 -5.46
C SER A 83 -8.58 12.44 -5.57
N ASP A 84 -9.48 11.78 -6.31
CA ASP A 84 -10.89 12.17 -6.49
C ASP A 84 -11.82 11.62 -5.39
N SER A 85 -11.31 10.79 -4.45
CA SER A 85 -12.13 10.35 -3.31
C SER A 85 -12.56 11.55 -2.45
N ARG A 86 -13.87 11.69 -2.21
CA ARG A 86 -14.44 12.86 -1.53
C ARG A 86 -14.44 12.75 -0.01
N VAL A 87 -14.07 11.59 0.54
CA VAL A 87 -14.05 11.33 1.98
C VAL A 87 -12.64 10.84 2.38
N PRO A 88 -12.03 11.38 3.45
CA PRO A 88 -10.75 10.90 3.99
C PRO A 88 -10.80 9.43 4.40
N ALA A 89 -9.69 8.71 4.24
CA ALA A 89 -9.62 7.28 4.51
C ALA A 89 -9.86 6.95 5.99
N GLU A 90 -9.32 7.78 6.88
CA GLU A 90 -9.49 7.68 8.33
C GLU A 90 -10.96 7.86 8.73
N GLU A 91 -11.69 8.75 8.05
CA GLU A 91 -13.12 8.98 8.30
C GLU A 91 -13.97 7.79 7.86
N ILE A 92 -13.71 7.23 6.67
CA ILE A 92 -14.44 6.06 6.16
C ILE A 92 -14.21 4.81 7.04
N THR A 93 -13.00 4.67 7.60
CA THR A 93 -12.60 3.48 8.38
C THR A 93 -12.77 3.62 9.88
N GLY A 94 -13.09 4.83 10.37
CA GLY A 94 -13.20 5.11 11.80
C GLY A 94 -11.86 5.05 12.55
N LEU A 95 -10.74 5.17 11.84
CA LEU A 95 -9.42 5.21 12.44
C LEU A 95 -9.05 6.62 12.92
N SER A 96 -8.24 6.67 13.96
CA SER A 96 -7.68 7.91 14.48
C SER A 96 -6.53 8.40 13.60
N PRO A 97 -6.27 9.72 13.57
CA PRO A 97 -5.11 10.26 12.87
C PRO A 97 -3.80 9.60 13.33
N GLY A 98 -2.98 9.17 12.38
CA GLY A 98 -1.70 8.51 12.64
C GLY A 98 -1.76 6.98 12.74
N GLU A 99 -2.94 6.37 12.70
CA GLU A 99 -3.11 4.92 12.60
C GLU A 99 -3.01 4.41 11.15
N MET A 100 -3.08 5.32 10.18
CA MET A 100 -3.01 5.05 8.74
C MET A 100 -1.99 5.97 8.07
N PHE A 101 -1.14 5.39 7.22
CA PHE A 101 -0.24 6.13 6.33
C PHE A 101 -0.89 6.21 4.95
N VAL A 102 -1.05 7.43 4.39
CA VAL A 102 -1.91 7.65 3.22
C VAL A 102 -1.11 8.17 2.04
N HIS A 103 -1.34 7.57 0.86
CA HIS A 103 -0.92 8.09 -0.43
C HIS A 103 -2.12 8.19 -1.38
N ARG A 104 -2.15 9.25 -2.18
CA ARG A 104 -3.23 9.50 -3.14
C ARG A 104 -2.67 9.94 -4.48
N ASN A 105 -3.15 9.33 -5.55
CA ASN A 105 -2.91 9.74 -6.92
C ASN A 105 -4.18 9.55 -7.76
N VAL A 106 -4.20 10.04 -9.01
CA VAL A 106 -5.37 9.88 -9.88
C VAL A 106 -5.62 8.40 -10.15
N SER A 107 -6.79 7.89 -9.75
CA SER A 107 -7.20 6.49 -9.93
C SER A 107 -6.34 5.44 -9.22
N ASN A 108 -5.75 5.80 -8.07
CA ASN A 108 -5.13 4.87 -7.11
C ASN A 108 -4.15 3.85 -7.73
N LEU A 109 -3.34 4.31 -8.68
CA LEU A 109 -2.41 3.48 -9.44
C LEU A 109 -1.13 3.19 -8.65
N VAL A 110 -0.58 2.00 -8.86
CA VAL A 110 0.76 1.61 -8.41
C VAL A 110 1.52 1.13 -9.63
N ILE A 111 2.46 1.95 -10.10
CA ILE A 111 3.18 1.72 -11.35
C ILE A 111 4.64 1.40 -11.02
N SER A 112 5.22 0.43 -11.72
CA SER A 112 6.56 -0.11 -11.45
C SER A 112 7.71 0.90 -11.55
N ASN A 113 7.49 2.07 -12.17
CA ASN A 113 8.45 3.15 -12.30
C ASN A 113 7.95 4.49 -11.75
N ASP A 114 6.82 4.51 -11.03
CA ASP A 114 6.37 5.70 -10.31
C ASP A 114 7.11 5.82 -8.98
N ILE A 115 8.16 6.63 -8.97
CA ILE A 115 8.99 6.86 -7.78
C ILE A 115 8.15 7.38 -6.59
N SER A 116 7.02 8.07 -6.84
CA SER A 116 6.17 8.57 -5.77
C SER A 116 5.53 7.44 -4.96
N SER A 117 4.78 6.55 -5.61
CA SER A 117 4.15 5.40 -4.93
C SER A 117 5.20 4.41 -4.40
N LEU A 118 6.31 4.20 -5.12
CA LEU A 118 7.39 3.31 -4.66
C LEU A 118 8.10 3.82 -3.41
N ALA A 119 8.38 5.12 -3.31
CA ALA A 119 8.99 5.71 -2.12
C ALA A 119 8.07 5.59 -0.89
N VAL A 120 6.77 5.82 -1.08
CA VAL A 120 5.76 5.62 -0.02
C VAL A 120 5.73 4.16 0.43
N LEU A 121 5.69 3.21 -0.51
CA LEU A 121 5.69 1.78 -0.20
C LEU A 121 6.96 1.40 0.58
N GLN A 122 8.13 1.86 0.17
CA GLN A 122 9.39 1.59 0.86
C GLN A 122 9.37 2.13 2.29
N PHE A 123 8.96 3.38 2.46
CA PHE A 123 8.91 3.99 3.78
C PHE A 123 7.91 3.26 4.70
N ALA A 124 6.72 2.93 4.19
CA ALA A 124 5.69 2.22 4.94
C ALA A 124 6.17 0.83 5.40
N ILE A 125 6.84 0.09 4.52
CA ILE A 125 7.25 -1.29 4.79
C ILE A 125 8.51 -1.34 5.65
N GLU A 126 9.56 -0.59 5.29
CA GLU A 126 10.88 -0.72 5.93
C GLU A 126 11.05 0.18 7.16
N LYS A 127 10.40 1.36 7.19
CA LYS A 127 10.50 2.30 8.31
C LYS A 127 9.32 2.20 9.27
N LEU A 128 8.10 2.19 8.76
CA LEU A 128 6.89 2.14 9.60
C LEU A 128 6.45 0.71 9.94
N ARG A 129 6.96 -0.30 9.22
CA ARG A 129 6.62 -1.73 9.41
C ARG A 129 5.10 -1.98 9.38
N VAL A 130 4.39 -1.31 8.45
CA VAL A 130 2.94 -1.52 8.26
C VAL A 130 2.63 -3.00 8.02
N LYS A 131 1.53 -3.48 8.59
CA LYS A 131 1.12 -4.89 8.49
C LYS A 131 0.18 -5.14 7.32
N ASP A 132 -0.50 -4.09 6.86
CA ASP A 132 -1.54 -4.17 5.85
C ASP A 132 -1.40 -3.02 4.85
N ILE A 133 -1.46 -3.34 3.56
CA ILE A 133 -1.51 -2.39 2.44
C ILE A 133 -2.89 -2.51 1.80
N ILE A 134 -3.56 -1.37 1.67
CA ILE A 134 -4.90 -1.25 1.12
C ILE A 134 -4.80 -0.45 -0.17
N ILE A 135 -5.21 -1.05 -1.28
CA ILE A 135 -5.54 -0.32 -2.51
C ILE A 135 -7.03 -0.04 -2.46
N CYS A 136 -7.42 1.22 -2.37
CA CYS A 136 -8.82 1.61 -2.39
C CYS A 136 -9.16 2.43 -3.63
N GLY A 137 -9.97 1.86 -4.50
CA GLY A 137 -10.68 2.61 -5.54
C GLY A 137 -12.06 3.05 -5.06
N HIS A 138 -12.81 3.71 -5.93
CA HIS A 138 -14.18 4.11 -5.66
C HIS A 138 -15.02 4.10 -6.93
N TYR A 139 -16.31 3.76 -6.80
CA TYR A 139 -17.25 3.92 -7.90
C TYR A 139 -17.41 5.42 -8.24
N GLY A 140 -17.72 5.70 -9.51
CA GLY A 140 -17.75 7.06 -10.06
C GLY A 140 -16.38 7.75 -10.21
N CYS A 141 -15.27 7.01 -10.19
CA CYS A 141 -13.92 7.57 -10.36
C CYS A 141 -13.73 8.32 -11.69
N GLY A 142 -13.51 9.64 -11.62
CA GLY A 142 -13.35 10.48 -12.81
C GLY A 142 -12.16 10.09 -13.69
N GLY A 143 -11.06 9.63 -13.11
CA GLY A 143 -9.90 9.18 -13.88
C GLY A 143 -10.13 7.86 -14.62
N VAL A 144 -10.89 6.93 -14.05
CA VAL A 144 -11.30 5.68 -14.74
C VAL A 144 -12.25 6.02 -15.88
N GLN A 145 -13.20 6.94 -15.65
CA GLN A 145 -14.15 7.37 -16.69
C GLN A 145 -13.40 8.02 -17.86
N ALA A 146 -12.48 8.92 -17.54
CA ALA A 146 -11.63 9.59 -18.52
C ALA A 146 -10.78 8.60 -19.35
N ALA A 147 -10.32 7.50 -18.74
CA ALA A 147 -9.62 6.45 -19.45
C ALA A 147 -10.53 5.64 -20.41
N MET A 148 -11.79 5.40 -20.03
CA MET A 148 -12.79 4.71 -20.87
C MET A 148 -13.27 5.56 -22.04
N ASP A 149 -13.48 6.85 -21.83
CA ASP A 149 -13.97 7.78 -22.84
C ASP A 149 -13.03 7.95 -24.04
N ASN A 150 -11.76 7.53 -23.92
CA ASN A 150 -10.73 7.63 -24.96
C ASN A 150 -10.58 9.05 -25.56
N LYS A 151 -10.81 10.09 -24.75
CA LYS A 151 -10.59 11.49 -25.13
C LYS A 151 -9.12 11.86 -24.95
N GLN A 152 -8.65 12.84 -25.74
CA GLN A 152 -7.31 13.41 -25.61
C GLN A 152 -7.25 14.36 -24.41
N LEU A 153 -6.41 14.06 -23.42
CA LEU A 153 -6.28 14.75 -22.14
C LEU A 153 -4.86 15.31 -21.88
N GLY A 154 -4.00 15.26 -22.90
CA GLY A 154 -2.64 15.79 -22.82
C GLY A 154 -1.73 14.92 -21.94
N LEU A 155 -1.01 15.53 -20.98
CA LEU A 155 -0.05 14.79 -20.14
C LEU A 155 -0.73 13.67 -19.33
N LEU A 156 -1.98 13.88 -18.93
CA LEU A 156 -2.78 12.92 -18.17
C LEU A 156 -2.98 11.60 -18.95
N ASP A 157 -2.91 11.62 -20.29
CA ASP A 157 -3.05 10.40 -21.08
C ASP A 157 -1.93 9.38 -20.85
N ASN A 158 -0.72 9.86 -20.52
CA ASN A 158 0.39 8.96 -20.20
C ASN A 158 0.12 8.22 -18.88
N TRP A 159 -0.50 8.89 -17.92
CA TRP A 159 -0.90 8.30 -16.66
C TRP A 159 -2.08 7.34 -16.83
N LEU A 160 -3.15 7.78 -17.50
CA LEU A 160 -4.36 6.98 -17.73
C LEU A 160 -4.17 5.82 -18.71
N ARG A 161 -3.06 5.79 -19.47
CA ARG A 161 -2.67 4.62 -20.27
C ARG A 161 -2.60 3.35 -19.42
N ASN A 162 -2.16 3.45 -18.17
CA ASN A 162 -2.09 2.30 -17.27
C ASN A 162 -3.48 1.68 -17.01
N ILE A 163 -4.54 2.50 -16.93
CA ILE A 163 -5.93 2.00 -16.82
C ILE A 163 -6.38 1.40 -18.14
N ARG A 164 -6.02 2.01 -19.28
CA ARG A 164 -6.29 1.43 -20.61
C ARG A 164 -5.58 0.08 -20.81
N ASP A 165 -4.42 -0.12 -20.20
CA ASP A 165 -3.74 -1.42 -20.18
C ASP A 165 -4.48 -2.46 -19.33
N VAL A 166 -5.15 -2.05 -18.24
CA VAL A 166 -6.09 -2.92 -17.52
C VAL A 166 -7.27 -3.27 -18.44
N CYS A 167 -7.88 -2.29 -19.12
CA CYS A 167 -8.96 -2.57 -20.09
C CYS A 167 -8.52 -3.56 -21.16
N ARG A 168 -7.31 -3.40 -21.70
CA ARG A 168 -6.74 -4.28 -22.73
C ARG A 168 -6.52 -5.70 -22.19
N THR A 169 -6.04 -5.82 -20.96
CA THR A 169 -5.76 -7.11 -20.30
C THR A 169 -7.05 -7.91 -20.07
N TYR A 170 -8.12 -7.23 -19.65
CA TYR A 170 -9.41 -7.84 -19.34
C TYR A 170 -10.47 -7.62 -20.43
N HIS A 171 -10.04 -7.38 -21.68
CA HIS A 171 -10.94 -7.03 -22.77
C HIS A 171 -12.03 -8.09 -23.00
N SER A 172 -11.69 -9.38 -22.93
CA SER A 172 -12.65 -10.48 -23.10
C SER A 172 -13.77 -10.46 -22.06
N GLU A 173 -13.44 -10.18 -20.80
CA GLU A 173 -14.42 -10.07 -19.71
C GLU A 173 -15.27 -8.80 -19.85
N LEU A 174 -14.62 -7.64 -20.04
CA LEU A 174 -15.30 -6.35 -20.13
C LEU A 174 -16.22 -6.25 -21.35
N SER A 175 -15.88 -6.89 -22.46
CA SER A 175 -16.70 -6.89 -23.69
C SER A 175 -18.00 -7.70 -23.56
N GLN A 176 -18.09 -8.62 -22.59
CA GLN A 176 -19.31 -9.38 -22.31
C GLN A 176 -20.31 -8.60 -21.44
N ILE A 177 -19.88 -7.48 -20.83
CA ILE A 177 -20.75 -6.63 -20.00
C ILE A 177 -21.36 -5.54 -20.89
N HIS A 178 -22.64 -5.70 -21.21
CA HIS A 178 -23.36 -4.80 -22.13
C HIS A 178 -23.82 -3.49 -21.47
N GLU A 179 -24.17 -3.52 -20.19
CA GLU A 179 -24.55 -2.31 -19.46
C GLU A 179 -23.30 -1.45 -19.18
N GLU A 180 -23.33 -0.20 -19.62
CA GLU A 180 -22.18 0.71 -19.52
C GLU A 180 -21.73 0.95 -18.08
N LYS A 181 -22.68 1.20 -17.16
CA LYS A 181 -22.38 1.42 -15.75
C LYS A 181 -21.77 0.16 -15.11
N ALA A 182 -22.35 -1.02 -15.33
CA ALA A 182 -21.76 -2.27 -14.83
C ALA A 182 -20.36 -2.53 -15.38
N ARG A 183 -20.11 -2.20 -16.66
CA ARG A 183 -18.78 -2.33 -17.27
C ARG A 183 -17.78 -1.35 -16.66
N PHE A 184 -18.21 -0.11 -16.40
CA PHE A 184 -17.41 0.89 -15.70
C PHE A 184 -17.08 0.46 -14.27
N ASP A 185 -18.10 0.06 -13.50
CA ASP A 185 -17.94 -0.40 -12.12
C ASP A 185 -17.01 -1.62 -12.07
N ARG A 186 -17.11 -2.52 -13.05
CA ARG A 186 -16.19 -3.65 -13.18
C ARG A 186 -14.77 -3.23 -13.50
N LEU A 187 -14.56 -2.24 -14.36
CA LEU A 187 -13.22 -1.72 -14.64
C LEU A 187 -12.59 -1.07 -13.41
N VAL A 188 -13.36 -0.38 -12.57
CA VAL A 188 -12.88 0.14 -11.27
C VAL A 188 -12.36 -1.02 -10.41
N GLU A 189 -13.14 -2.10 -10.29
CA GLU A 189 -12.74 -3.31 -9.53
C GLU A 189 -11.48 -3.96 -10.10
N LEU A 190 -11.42 -4.15 -11.42
CA LEU A 190 -10.27 -4.74 -12.10
C LEU A 190 -9.01 -3.87 -11.97
N ASN A 191 -9.16 -2.54 -12.01
CA ASN A 191 -8.05 -1.62 -11.75
C ASN A 191 -7.48 -1.85 -10.35
N ILE A 192 -8.34 -1.94 -9.31
CA ILE A 192 -7.91 -2.21 -7.94
C ILE A 192 -7.17 -3.56 -7.86
N ILE A 193 -7.73 -4.61 -8.46
CA ILE A 193 -7.12 -5.95 -8.50
C ILE A 193 -5.72 -5.90 -9.14
N GLU A 194 -5.58 -5.23 -10.28
CA GLU A 194 -4.29 -5.09 -10.94
C GLU A 194 -3.28 -4.28 -10.14
N GLN A 195 -3.71 -3.23 -9.45
CA GLN A 195 -2.82 -2.47 -8.57
C GLN A 195 -2.39 -3.30 -7.36
N CYS A 196 -3.26 -4.15 -6.81
CA CYS A 196 -2.87 -5.13 -5.78
C CYS A 196 -1.81 -6.10 -6.31
N LEU A 197 -1.96 -6.60 -7.54
CA LEU A 197 -0.96 -7.44 -8.19
C LEU A 197 0.35 -6.68 -8.45
N ASN A 198 0.28 -5.39 -8.82
CA ASN A 198 1.48 -4.56 -8.99
C ASN A 198 2.25 -4.40 -7.68
N VAL A 199 1.57 -4.13 -6.56
CA VAL A 199 2.19 -4.15 -5.23
C VAL A 199 2.81 -5.51 -4.92
N PHE A 200 2.08 -6.59 -5.20
CA PHE A 200 2.56 -7.95 -4.95
C PHE A 200 3.82 -8.32 -5.76
N LYS A 201 3.99 -7.77 -6.95
CA LYS A 201 5.18 -7.99 -7.80
C LYS A 201 6.43 -7.27 -7.27
N ILE A 202 6.29 -6.30 -6.36
CA ILE A 202 7.43 -5.52 -5.87
C ILE A 202 8.34 -6.40 -5.01
N ASN A 203 9.64 -6.38 -5.34
CA ASN A 203 10.66 -7.21 -4.70
C ASN A 203 10.64 -7.10 -3.16
N MET A 204 10.60 -5.89 -2.63
CA MET A 204 10.59 -5.63 -1.20
C MET A 204 9.32 -6.18 -0.51
N VAL A 205 8.17 -6.11 -1.18
CA VAL A 205 6.90 -6.65 -0.66
C VAL A 205 7.00 -8.17 -0.52
N GLN A 206 7.40 -8.87 -1.57
CA GLN A 206 7.57 -10.33 -1.55
C GLN A 206 8.60 -10.76 -0.50
N ARG A 207 9.73 -10.05 -0.42
CA ARG A 207 10.79 -10.32 0.56
C ARG A 207 10.26 -10.24 2.00
N CYS A 208 9.48 -9.20 2.31
CA CYS A 208 8.88 -9.04 3.63
C CYS A 208 7.80 -10.09 3.91
N GLN A 209 6.96 -10.43 2.93
CA GLN A 209 5.94 -11.47 3.09
C GLN A 209 6.55 -12.85 3.36
N ILE A 210 7.66 -13.20 2.70
CA ILE A 210 8.37 -14.47 2.93
C ILE A 210 8.93 -14.55 4.35
N LYS A 211 9.52 -13.44 4.84
CA LYS A 211 10.17 -13.37 6.15
C LYS A 211 9.18 -13.25 7.29
N TYR A 212 8.17 -12.40 7.15
CA TYR A 212 7.34 -11.94 8.25
C TYR A 212 5.83 -12.23 8.06
N GLY A 213 5.40 -12.67 6.88
CA GLY A 213 3.97 -12.87 6.57
C GLY A 213 3.19 -11.57 6.32
N TYR A 214 3.87 -10.43 6.28
CA TYR A 214 3.31 -9.11 5.99
C TYR A 214 4.29 -8.26 5.16
N PRO A 215 3.83 -7.20 4.47
CA PRO A 215 2.47 -6.67 4.46
C PRO A 215 1.46 -7.59 3.77
N ARG A 216 0.24 -7.71 4.32
CA ARG A 216 -0.90 -8.27 3.59
C ARG A 216 -1.46 -7.21 2.64
N ILE A 217 -1.93 -7.62 1.47
CA ILE A 217 -2.42 -6.69 0.44
C ILE A 217 -3.93 -6.89 0.28
N HIS A 218 -4.68 -5.81 0.34
CA HIS A 218 -6.14 -5.81 0.28
C HIS A 218 -6.63 -4.86 -0.82
N GLY A 219 -7.56 -5.34 -1.65
CA GLY A 219 -8.27 -4.50 -2.61
C GLY A 219 -9.64 -4.13 -2.06
N LEU A 220 -9.91 -2.84 -1.89
CA LEU A 220 -11.19 -2.31 -1.45
C LEU A 220 -11.79 -1.38 -2.52
N VAL A 221 -13.10 -1.39 -2.65
CA VAL A 221 -13.84 -0.39 -3.42
C VAL A 221 -14.81 0.34 -2.49
N TYR A 222 -14.75 1.66 -2.50
CA TYR A 222 -15.68 2.51 -1.77
C TYR A 222 -16.85 2.92 -2.67
N ASP A 223 -18.06 2.68 -2.21
CA ASP A 223 -19.26 3.18 -2.85
C ASP A 223 -19.64 4.54 -2.28
N MET A 224 -19.57 5.58 -3.11
CA MET A 224 -19.91 6.94 -2.75
C MET A 224 -21.40 7.14 -2.48
N GLU A 225 -22.27 6.29 -3.06
CA GLU A 225 -23.73 6.40 -2.90
C GLU A 225 -24.20 5.78 -1.58
N SER A 226 -23.73 4.58 -1.26
CA SER A 226 -24.10 3.88 -0.02
C SER A 226 -23.19 4.18 1.17
N GLY A 227 -21.99 4.69 0.93
CA GLY A 227 -20.95 4.86 1.95
C GLY A 227 -20.28 3.55 2.38
N GLN A 228 -20.49 2.45 1.66
CA GLN A 228 -19.97 1.14 2.01
C GLN A 228 -18.57 0.89 1.44
N LEU A 229 -17.69 0.28 2.25
CA LEU A 229 -16.47 -0.36 1.77
C LEU A 229 -16.74 -1.83 1.44
N LYS A 230 -16.43 -2.24 0.21
CA LYS A 230 -16.53 -3.62 -0.28
C LYS A 230 -15.13 -4.18 -0.50
N ALA A 231 -14.85 -5.34 0.09
CA ALA A 231 -13.62 -6.08 -0.16
C ALA A 231 -13.70 -6.84 -1.49
N LEU A 232 -12.63 -6.75 -2.28
CA LEU A 232 -12.47 -7.49 -3.52
C LEU A 232 -11.60 -8.72 -3.29
N ASN A 233 -11.96 -9.82 -3.94
CA ASN A 233 -11.15 -11.03 -3.90
C ASN A 233 -9.99 -10.93 -4.90
N VAL A 234 -8.76 -10.92 -4.41
CA VAL A 234 -7.54 -10.91 -5.23
C VAL A 234 -6.87 -12.28 -5.10
N ASP A 235 -6.82 -13.05 -6.20
CA ASP A 235 -6.26 -14.40 -6.18
C ASP A 235 -4.73 -14.39 -6.33
N PHE A 236 -4.02 -14.00 -5.27
CA PHE A 236 -2.55 -14.01 -5.23
C PHE A 236 -1.97 -15.41 -5.41
N GLN A 237 -2.66 -16.46 -4.93
CA GLN A 237 -2.18 -17.84 -5.02
C GLN A 237 -2.32 -18.38 -6.45
N GLY A 238 -3.45 -18.12 -7.12
CA GLY A 238 -3.62 -18.41 -8.54
C GLY A 238 -2.64 -17.64 -9.41
N TYR A 239 -2.40 -16.36 -9.08
CA TYR A 239 -1.36 -15.57 -9.75
C TYR A 239 0.03 -16.22 -9.61
N LEU A 240 0.43 -16.61 -8.40
CA LEU A 240 1.69 -17.32 -8.17
C LEU A 240 1.77 -18.64 -8.94
N ARG A 241 0.73 -19.48 -8.89
CA ARG A 241 0.71 -20.76 -9.62
C ARG A 241 0.85 -20.57 -11.13
N SER A 242 0.25 -19.52 -11.68
CA SER A 242 0.24 -19.26 -13.12
C SER A 242 1.55 -18.64 -13.62
N PHE A 243 2.25 -17.89 -12.77
CA PHE A 243 3.41 -17.09 -13.16
C PHE A 243 4.67 -17.34 -12.31
N SER A 244 4.74 -18.46 -11.59
CA SER A 244 5.87 -18.83 -10.72
C SER A 244 7.20 -18.90 -11.48
N GLY A 245 7.19 -19.26 -12.77
CA GLY A 245 8.41 -19.28 -13.59
C GLY A 245 8.92 -17.90 -14.02
N ILE A 246 8.12 -16.83 -13.88
CA ILE A 246 8.41 -15.49 -14.40
C ILE A 246 8.66 -14.50 -13.27
N TYR A 247 7.84 -14.53 -12.21
CA TYR A 247 7.86 -13.56 -11.12
C TYR A 247 8.35 -14.13 -9.77
N ARG A 248 9.09 -15.24 -9.78
CA ARG A 248 9.79 -15.76 -8.60
C ARG A 248 11.09 -14.98 -8.37
N LEU A 249 10.95 -13.73 -7.94
CA LEU A 249 12.09 -12.84 -7.64
C LEU A 249 12.84 -13.27 -6.38
N HIS A 250 12.11 -13.87 -5.43
CA HIS A 250 12.66 -14.53 -4.26
C HIS A 250 12.17 -15.97 -4.25
N SER A 251 13.05 -16.90 -3.92
CA SER A 251 12.73 -18.33 -3.81
C SER A 251 11.71 -18.54 -2.69
N PHE A 252 10.42 -18.40 -2.99
CA PHE A 252 9.41 -19.03 -2.15
C PHE A 252 9.79 -20.51 -2.07
N PRO A 253 10.10 -21.06 -0.88
CA PRO A 253 10.53 -22.46 -0.75
C PRO A 253 9.47 -23.44 -1.25
N THR A 254 8.24 -22.97 -1.40
CA THR A 254 7.07 -23.68 -1.92
C THR A 254 6.30 -22.76 -2.89
N ASP A 255 5.42 -23.29 -3.75
CA ASP A 255 4.55 -22.46 -4.62
C ASP A 255 3.39 -21.78 -3.86
N THR A 256 3.57 -21.55 -2.56
CA THR A 256 2.57 -20.98 -1.66
C THR A 256 3.17 -19.86 -0.82
N ILE A 257 2.39 -18.80 -0.60
CA ILE A 257 2.74 -17.74 0.35
C ILE A 257 2.83 -18.36 1.77
N PRO A 258 3.97 -18.25 2.47
CA PRO A 258 4.12 -18.75 3.84
C PRO A 258 3.05 -18.15 4.75
N SER A 259 2.34 -18.99 5.48
CA SER A 259 1.27 -18.54 6.39
C SER A 259 1.41 -19.08 7.81
N LYS A 260 2.21 -20.14 8.00
CA LYS A 260 2.46 -20.73 9.32
C LYS A 260 3.67 -20.05 9.98
N ARG A 261 3.58 -19.79 11.29
CA ARG A 261 4.64 -19.16 12.09
C ARG A 261 5.99 -19.84 11.91
N TRP A 262 6.04 -21.17 11.95
CA TRP A 262 7.27 -21.94 11.78
C TRP A 262 7.91 -21.72 10.40
N GLN A 263 7.12 -21.55 9.33
CA GLN A 263 7.65 -21.24 7.99
C GLN A 263 8.32 -19.86 7.99
N LEU A 264 7.71 -18.88 8.66
CA LEU A 264 8.24 -17.52 8.78
C LEU A 264 9.51 -17.50 9.64
N GLN A 265 9.50 -18.19 10.79
CA GLN A 265 10.66 -18.36 11.66
C GLN A 265 11.83 -19.02 10.89
N ALA A 266 11.57 -20.11 10.16
CA ALA A 266 12.60 -20.78 9.37
C ALA A 266 13.16 -19.89 8.24
N ASN A 267 12.28 -19.18 7.50
CA ASN A 267 12.70 -18.29 6.43
C ASN A 267 13.54 -17.11 6.94
N LEU A 268 13.10 -16.49 8.03
CA LEU A 268 13.82 -15.38 8.65
C LEU A 268 15.15 -15.85 9.21
N LEU A 269 15.18 -16.99 9.89
CA LEU A 269 16.40 -17.56 10.43
C LEU A 269 17.43 -17.89 9.33
N ALA A 270 16.99 -18.49 8.22
CA ALA A 270 17.85 -18.75 7.07
C ALA A 270 18.45 -17.46 6.48
N ASP A 271 17.69 -16.36 6.49
CA ASP A 271 18.18 -15.04 6.06
C ASP A 271 19.16 -14.40 7.07
N LEU A 272 18.89 -14.51 8.37
CA LEU A 272 19.77 -13.99 9.44
C LEU A 272 21.13 -14.68 9.45
N VAL A 273 21.17 -15.97 9.12
CA VAL A 273 22.39 -16.77 9.10
C VAL A 273 23.24 -16.49 7.86
N LYS A 274 22.60 -16.13 6.73
CA LYS A 274 23.26 -15.96 5.44
C LYS A 274 24.37 -14.91 5.49
N GLY A 275 25.60 -15.31 5.18
CA GLY A 275 26.76 -14.42 5.18
C GLY A 275 27.34 -14.10 6.57
N HIS A 276 26.83 -14.77 7.61
CA HIS A 276 27.35 -14.72 8.99
C HIS A 276 27.91 -16.08 9.45
N GLU A 277 28.25 -16.93 8.49
CA GLU A 277 28.91 -18.22 8.69
C GLU A 277 30.38 -18.00 9.07
N GLU A 278 30.81 -18.60 10.17
CA GLU A 278 32.20 -18.47 10.68
C GLU A 278 33.09 -19.60 10.17
N THR A 279 32.52 -20.81 10.06
CA THR A 279 33.08 -21.96 9.33
C THR A 279 32.00 -22.57 8.44
N GLU A 280 32.32 -23.62 7.69
CA GLU A 280 31.36 -24.37 6.90
C GLU A 280 30.21 -24.87 7.80
N ASN A 281 29.04 -24.22 7.68
CA ASN A 281 27.79 -24.52 8.39
C ASN A 281 27.71 -24.18 9.89
N THR A 282 28.54 -23.28 10.44
CA THR A 282 28.42 -22.83 11.85
C THR A 282 28.19 -21.33 12.01
N ILE A 283 27.53 -20.95 13.10
CA ILE A 283 27.23 -19.54 13.45
C ILE A 283 27.48 -19.25 14.92
N SER A 284 27.93 -18.03 15.23
CA SER A 284 28.12 -17.57 16.61
C SER A 284 26.80 -17.50 17.37
N ILE A 285 26.76 -18.14 18.55
CA ILE A 285 25.60 -18.11 19.47
C ILE A 285 25.26 -16.68 19.87
N ARG A 286 26.27 -15.86 20.17
CA ARG A 286 26.08 -14.46 20.59
C ARG A 286 25.43 -13.64 19.49
N TYR A 287 25.89 -13.80 18.25
CA TYR A 287 25.29 -13.15 17.10
C TYR A 287 23.84 -13.60 16.91
N LEU A 288 23.63 -14.92 16.87
CA LEU A 288 22.32 -15.53 16.59
C LEU A 288 21.27 -15.10 17.63
N GLN A 289 21.61 -15.18 18.93
CA GLN A 289 20.73 -14.73 20.00
C GLN A 289 20.39 -13.24 19.85
N ARG A 290 21.38 -12.38 19.58
CA ARG A 290 21.12 -10.94 19.39
C ARG A 290 20.21 -10.69 18.19
N ALA A 291 20.44 -11.41 17.07
CA ALA A 291 19.66 -11.27 15.85
C ALA A 291 18.21 -11.72 16.05
N MET A 292 17.98 -12.89 16.64
CA MET A 292 16.63 -13.39 16.93
C MET A 292 15.90 -12.47 17.92
N LYS A 293 16.58 -11.96 18.96
CA LYS A 293 15.99 -11.01 19.92
C LYS A 293 15.56 -9.69 19.28
N ALA A 294 16.19 -9.27 18.19
CA ALA A 294 15.79 -8.08 17.44
C ALA A 294 14.49 -8.29 16.65
N GLU A 295 14.08 -9.55 16.46
CA GLU A 295 12.92 -9.97 15.68
C GLU A 295 11.81 -10.53 16.58
N SER A 296 11.40 -9.71 17.56
CA SER A 296 10.40 -10.06 18.59
C SER A 296 9.01 -10.38 18.04
N ASP A 297 8.73 -10.02 16.78
CA ASP A 297 7.47 -10.36 16.11
C ASP A 297 7.35 -11.87 15.81
N LEU A 298 8.48 -12.59 15.76
CA LEU A 298 8.53 -14.01 15.40
C LEU A 298 9.24 -14.91 16.42
N PHE A 299 10.10 -14.35 17.27
CA PHE A 299 10.85 -15.13 18.27
C PHE A 299 10.65 -14.55 19.67
N ASP A 300 10.26 -15.39 20.62
CA ASP A 300 10.26 -15.05 22.04
C ASP A 300 11.54 -15.53 22.77
N GLN A 301 11.76 -15.05 23.99
CA GLN A 301 12.99 -15.35 24.75
C GLN A 301 13.09 -16.83 25.13
N ASP A 302 11.97 -17.50 25.35
CA ASP A 302 11.93 -18.90 25.78
C ASP A 302 12.24 -19.82 24.60
N GLU A 303 11.65 -19.54 23.43
CA GLU A 303 11.96 -20.17 22.14
C GLU A 303 13.46 -20.02 21.80
N ILE A 304 14.02 -18.82 21.95
CA ILE A 304 15.44 -18.57 21.68
C ILE A 304 16.31 -19.39 22.63
N SER A 305 16.00 -19.40 23.93
CA SER A 305 16.79 -20.14 24.92
C SER A 305 16.73 -21.63 24.66
N ALA A 306 15.53 -22.18 24.44
CA ALA A 306 15.32 -23.58 24.13
C ALA A 306 16.02 -24.01 22.83
N CYS A 307 16.02 -23.15 21.80
CA CYS A 307 16.72 -23.42 20.55
C CYS A 307 18.24 -23.53 20.76
N ILE A 308 18.82 -22.60 21.51
CA ILE A 308 20.27 -22.59 21.77
C ILE A 308 20.68 -23.79 22.63
N ASP A 309 19.90 -24.13 23.65
CA ASP A 309 20.16 -25.29 24.49
C ASP A 309 20.06 -26.60 23.69
N HIS A 310 19.06 -26.70 22.81
CA HIS A 310 18.93 -27.83 21.89
C HIS A 310 20.12 -27.95 20.95
N ALA A 311 20.55 -26.84 20.36
CA ALA A 311 21.68 -26.81 19.44
C ALA A 311 23.00 -27.20 20.14
N LYS A 312 23.25 -26.68 21.34
CA LYS A 312 24.42 -27.06 22.15
C LYS A 312 24.43 -28.55 22.50
N PHE A 313 23.26 -29.11 22.83
CA PHE A 313 23.13 -30.53 23.17
C PHE A 313 23.43 -31.45 21.97
N GLN A 314 22.91 -31.11 20.79
CA GLN A 314 23.11 -31.87 19.54
C GLN A 314 24.57 -31.87 19.06
N SER A 315 25.32 -30.77 19.31
CA SER A 315 26.71 -30.63 18.86
C SER A 315 27.75 -31.49 19.61
N GLN A 316 27.35 -32.40 20.52
CA GLN A 316 28.23 -33.32 21.26
C GLN A 316 29.53 -32.66 21.79
N CYS A 317 29.40 -31.67 22.69
CA CYS A 317 30.52 -31.34 23.59
C CYS A 317 30.58 -32.38 24.71
N THR A 318 31.27 -33.50 24.47
CA THR A 318 31.62 -34.50 25.50
C THR A 318 32.80 -34.08 26.37
N GLN A 319 33.30 -32.85 26.26
CA GLN A 319 34.26 -32.24 27.17
C GLN A 319 33.91 -30.77 27.34
N GLU A 320 34.13 -30.24 28.55
CA GLU A 320 33.85 -28.87 29.03
C GLU A 320 34.30 -27.75 28.06
N CYS A 321 33.53 -27.52 27.00
CA CYS A 321 33.78 -26.43 26.08
C CYS A 321 32.46 -25.70 25.88
N GLU A 322 32.38 -24.49 26.43
CA GLU A 322 31.43 -23.47 26.01
C GLU A 322 31.71 -23.12 24.54
N SER A 323 31.35 -24.00 23.61
CA SER A 323 31.46 -23.70 22.18
C SER A 323 30.67 -22.43 21.91
N ALA A 324 31.35 -21.38 21.44
CA ALA A 324 30.73 -20.11 21.09
C ALA A 324 29.90 -20.19 19.79
N PHE A 325 29.86 -21.38 19.15
CA PHE A 325 29.27 -21.63 17.85
C PHE A 325 28.31 -22.83 17.89
N VAL A 326 27.30 -22.79 17.01
CA VAL A 326 26.32 -23.87 16.80
C VAL A 326 26.17 -24.18 15.32
N ASP A 327 25.79 -25.42 15.03
CA ASP A 327 25.50 -25.88 13.67
C ASP A 327 24.18 -25.30 13.14
N ILE A 328 24.23 -24.69 11.96
CA ILE A 328 23.09 -23.99 11.34
C ILE A 328 21.91 -24.92 11.05
N SER A 329 22.19 -26.16 10.61
CA SER A 329 21.15 -27.13 10.27
C SER A 329 20.35 -27.55 11.50
N THR A 330 21.00 -27.59 12.66
CA THR A 330 20.35 -27.87 13.94
C THR A 330 19.42 -26.75 14.37
N VAL A 331 19.84 -25.49 14.20
CA VAL A 331 18.99 -24.33 14.52
C VAL A 331 17.80 -24.24 13.56
N LEU A 332 18.00 -24.44 12.25
CA LEU A 332 16.93 -24.43 11.26
C LEU A 332 15.90 -25.56 11.49
N SER A 333 16.37 -26.76 11.81
CA SER A 333 15.48 -27.90 12.11
C SER A 333 14.68 -27.72 13.39
N PHE A 334 15.21 -26.97 14.37
CA PHE A 334 14.49 -26.65 15.61
C PHE A 334 13.21 -25.84 15.35
N PHE A 335 13.16 -24.98 14.34
CA PHE A 335 11.95 -24.24 13.95
C PHE A 335 11.18 -24.91 12.80
N GLY A 336 11.50 -26.17 12.47
CA GLY A 336 10.83 -26.93 11.42
C GLY A 336 9.42 -27.42 11.80
N PRO A 337 8.72 -28.09 10.87
CA PRO A 337 7.33 -28.53 11.09
C PRO A 337 7.15 -29.44 12.31
N ALA A 338 8.16 -30.24 12.67
CA ALA A 338 8.13 -31.18 13.80
C ALA A 338 8.15 -30.49 15.18
N SER A 339 8.58 -29.23 15.29
CA SER A 339 8.63 -28.48 16.55
C SER A 339 7.43 -27.57 16.78
N SER A 340 6.58 -27.37 15.77
CA SER A 340 5.39 -26.50 15.84
C SER A 340 4.38 -26.91 16.93
N GLY A 341 4.43 -28.16 17.41
CA GLY A 341 3.64 -28.66 18.55
C GLY A 341 4.29 -28.48 19.93
N ARG A 342 5.53 -27.99 20.03
CA ARG A 342 6.25 -27.80 21.32
C ARG A 342 5.93 -26.48 22.02
N PHE A 343 5.45 -25.49 21.27
CA PHE A 343 5.22 -24.12 21.73
C PHE A 343 3.78 -23.64 21.53
N SER A 344 2.84 -24.57 21.27
CA SER A 344 1.42 -24.25 21.17
C SER A 344 0.84 -24.07 22.57
N LEU A 345 0.67 -22.82 23.02
CA LEU A 345 -0.23 -22.43 24.11
C LEU A 345 -1.46 -21.73 23.54
#